data_AF-Q2FZM8-F1
#
_entry.id   AF-Q2FZM8-F1
#
_cell.length_a   1.000
_cell.length_b   1.000
_cell.length_c   1.000
_cell.angle_alpha   90.00
_cell.angle_beta   90.00
_cell.angle_gamma   90.00
#
_symmetry.space_group_name_H-M   'P 1'
#
loop_
_entity.id
_entity.type
_entity.pdbx_description
1 polymer ?
#
loop_
_entity_poly.entity_id
_entity_poly.type
_entity_poly.pdbx_seq_one_letter_code
_entity_poly.pdbx_strand_id
1 'polypeptide(L)'
;MEKGIFNYDNANVLKLDTNQLNENIKVIDDIFKNYEQIEPTIEVENGNTKLKLNGYFIASIISPLNLNKLNNLYVEEEFYHTYNELIVKYTEVKE
;
A
#
# COMPACT_ATOMS: atom_id res chain seq x y z
N MET A 1 -5.60 -28.23 -5.83
CA MET A 1 -5.31 -27.27 -6.91
C MET A 1 -4.74 -26.05 -6.22
N GLU A 2 -3.43 -25.81 -6.32
CA GLU A 2 -2.84 -24.57 -5.84
C GLU A 2 -3.40 -23.44 -6.71
N LYS A 3 -4.18 -22.54 -6.10
CA LYS A 3 -4.56 -21.28 -6.74
C LYS A 3 -3.29 -20.45 -6.81
N GLY A 4 -2.52 -20.59 -7.89
CA GLY A 4 -1.43 -19.69 -8.18
C GLY A 4 -1.99 -18.27 -8.21
N ILE A 5 -1.49 -17.39 -7.34
CA ILE A 5 -1.83 -15.98 -7.37
C ILE A 5 -1.15 -15.42 -8.62
N PHE A 6 -1.86 -15.44 -9.74
CA PHE A 6 -1.38 -14.89 -10.99
C PHE A 6 -1.41 -13.36 -10.87
N ASN A 7 -0.24 -12.74 -10.88
CA ASN A 7 -0.10 -11.29 -10.98
C ASN A 7 -0.38 -10.84 -12.43
N TYR A 8 -1.65 -10.84 -12.83
CA TYR A 8 -2.07 -10.50 -14.20
C TYR A 8 -1.71 -9.06 -14.59
N ASP A 9 -1.60 -8.16 -13.61
CA ASP A 9 -1.39 -6.72 -13.85
C ASP A 9 0.09 -6.30 -13.83
N ASN A 10 1.03 -7.23 -13.69
CA ASN A 10 2.45 -6.93 -13.43
C ASN A 10 2.62 -5.93 -12.25
N ALA A 11 1.78 -6.07 -11.22
CA ALA A 11 1.80 -5.17 -10.08
C ALA A 11 2.97 -5.48 -9.15
N ASN A 12 3.70 -4.44 -8.74
CA ASN A 12 4.71 -4.48 -7.71
C ASN A 12 4.07 -4.24 -6.34
N VAL A 13 4.65 -4.83 -5.29
CA VAL A 13 4.24 -4.59 -3.90
C VAL A 13 5.13 -3.49 -3.30
N LEU A 14 4.54 -2.49 -2.67
CA LEU A 14 5.28 -1.49 -1.90
C LEU A 14 5.95 -2.13 -0.70
N LYS A 15 7.25 -1.86 -0.52
CA LYS A 15 7.94 -2.22 0.72
C LYS A 15 7.77 -1.09 1.71
N LEU A 16 7.05 -1.37 2.80
CA LEU A 16 6.73 -0.41 3.86
C LEU A 16 7.57 -0.70 5.12
N ASP A 17 7.81 0.32 5.92
CA ASP A 17 8.43 0.18 7.23
C ASP A 17 7.47 -0.58 8.18
N THR A 18 7.84 -1.81 8.53
CA THR A 18 7.02 -2.71 9.35
C THR A 18 6.87 -2.23 10.79
N ASN A 19 7.83 -1.48 11.33
CA ASN A 19 7.68 -0.93 12.69
C ASN A 19 6.59 0.14 12.70
N GLN A 20 6.58 1.02 11.68
CA GLN A 20 5.55 2.04 11.54
C GLN A 20 4.16 1.44 11.27
N LEU A 21 4.08 0.34 10.52
CA LEU A 21 2.83 -0.41 10.36
C LEU A 21 2.30 -0.91 11.71
N ASN A 22 3.16 -1.50 12.54
CA ASN A 22 2.78 -2.00 13.86
C ASN A 22 2.37 -0.86 14.81
N GLU A 23 3.09 0.26 14.79
CA GLU A 23 2.75 1.45 15.57
C GLU A 23 1.39 2.05 15.17
N ASN A 24 1.09 2.04 13.87
CA ASN A 24 -0.13 2.61 13.31
C ASN A 24 -1.27 1.58 13.15
N ILE A 25 -1.16 0.37 13.69
CA ILE A 25 -2.16 -0.70 13.48
C ILE A 25 -3.59 -0.28 13.80
N LYS A 26 -3.79 0.51 14.87
CA LYS A 26 -5.12 1.03 15.24
C LYS A 26 -5.69 1.99 14.19
N VAL A 27 -4.84 2.84 13.63
CA VAL A 27 -5.22 3.78 12.58
C VAL A 27 -5.61 3.00 11.32
N ILE A 28 -4.84 1.97 10.97
CA ILE A 28 -5.15 1.08 9.84
C ILE A 28 -6.50 0.38 10.08
N ASP A 29 -6.69 -0.23 11.25
CA ASP A 29 -7.97 -0.88 11.61
C ASP A 29 -9.16 0.07 11.53
N ASP A 30 -9.01 1.30 12.02
CA ASP A 30 -10.06 2.30 11.98
C ASP A 30 -10.36 2.73 10.54
N ILE A 31 -9.36 2.82 9.67
CA ILE A 31 -9.57 3.12 8.25
C ILE A 31 -10.38 2.00 7.58
N PHE A 32 -9.99 0.73 7.76
CA PHE A 32 -10.70 -0.42 7.17
C PHE A 32 -12.11 -0.63 7.73
N LYS A 33 -12.46 -0.04 8.87
CA LYS A 33 -13.82 -0.06 9.42
C LYS A 33 -14.68 1.10 8.92
N ASN A 34 -14.08 2.27 8.71
CA ASN A 34 -14.81 3.51 8.46
C ASN A 34 -14.90 3.90 6.99
N TYR A 35 -14.09 3.29 6.12
CA TYR A 35 -14.08 3.56 4.69
C TYR A 35 -14.47 2.31 3.92
N GLU A 36 -15.44 2.47 3.00
CA GLU A 36 -15.86 1.39 2.09
C GLU A 36 -14.82 1.09 1.01
N GLN A 37 -14.00 2.09 0.66
CA GLN A 37 -12.92 1.96 -0.32
C GLN A 37 -11.67 2.62 0.24
N ILE A 38 -10.55 1.87 0.19
CA ILE A 38 -9.28 2.37 0.70
C ILE A 38 -8.50 3.04 -0.42
N GLU A 39 -8.26 4.35 -0.26
CA GLU A 39 -7.56 5.16 -1.25
C GLU A 39 -6.11 5.40 -0.81
N PRO A 40 -5.13 4.71 -1.42
CA PRO A 40 -3.73 4.94 -1.13
C PRO A 40 -3.22 6.17 -1.88
N THR A 41 -2.39 6.96 -1.20
CA THR A 41 -1.65 8.09 -1.77
C THR A 41 -0.22 8.05 -1.30
N ILE A 42 0.69 8.56 -2.13
CA ILE A 42 2.11 8.67 -1.79
C ILE A 42 2.48 10.13 -1.76
N GLU A 43 3.11 10.54 -0.65
CA GLU A 43 3.61 11.89 -0.47
C GLU A 43 5.11 11.88 -0.17
N VAL A 44 5.80 12.93 -0.59
CA VAL A 44 7.22 13.13 -0.28
C VAL A 44 7.33 14.25 0.74
N GLU A 45 7.73 13.90 1.96
CA GLU A 45 7.94 14.85 3.06
C GLU A 45 9.37 14.72 3.58
N ASN A 46 10.11 15.84 3.60
CA ASN A 46 11.50 15.89 4.07
C ASN A 46 12.42 14.85 3.40
N GLY A 47 12.21 14.61 2.10
CA GLY A 47 12.98 13.64 1.31
C GLY A 47 12.57 12.18 1.52
N ASN A 48 11.59 11.89 2.37
CA ASN A 48 11.08 10.54 2.59
C ASN A 48 9.73 10.35 1.90
N THR A 49 9.60 9.26 1.15
CA THR A 49 8.33 8.80 0.58
C THR A 49 7.49 8.12 1.64
N LYS A 50 6.25 8.57 1.80
CA LYS A 50 5.28 8.10 2.79
C LYS A 50 4.02 7.60 2.12
N LEU A 51 3.49 6.49 2.60
CA LEU A 51 2.15 6.00 2.28
C LEU A 51 1.13 6.65 3.21
N LYS A 52 0.07 7.18 2.61
CA LYS A 52 -1.16 7.57 3.30
C LYS A 52 -2.34 6.76 2.77
N LEU A 53 -3.25 6.37 3.65
CA LEU A 53 -4.52 5.75 3.28
C LEU A 53 -5.65 6.68 3.68
N ASN A 54 -6.50 7.07 2.73
CA ASN A 54 -7.59 8.02 2.91
C ASN A 54 -7.14 9.31 3.65
N GLY A 55 -5.91 9.76 3.38
CA GLY A 55 -5.28 10.95 3.97
C GLY A 55 -4.50 10.73 5.27
N TYR A 56 -4.60 9.56 5.91
CA TYR A 56 -3.89 9.26 7.16
C TYR A 56 -2.52 8.64 6.91
N PHE A 57 -1.50 9.11 7.63
CA PHE A 57 -0.16 8.53 7.56
C PHE A 57 -0.14 7.09 8.09
N ILE A 58 0.43 6.18 7.30
CA ILE A 58 0.53 4.75 7.64
C ILE A 58 1.97 4.32 7.86
N ALA A 59 2.83 4.49 6.86
CA ALA A 59 4.21 4.05 6.93
C ALA A 59 5.06 4.72 5.85
N SER A 60 6.36 4.75 6.08
CA SER A 60 7.36 5.16 5.11
C SER A 60 7.61 4.03 4.11
N ILE A 61 7.87 4.39 2.86
CA ILE A 61 8.25 3.45 1.81
C ILE A 61 9.76 3.28 1.87
N ILE A 62 10.23 2.05 2.12
CA ILE A 62 11.65 1.74 2.35
C ILE A 62 12.38 1.25 1.09
N SER A 63 11.64 0.92 0.04
CA SER A 63 12.22 0.61 -1.28
C SER A 63 12.34 1.84 -2.15
N PRO A 64 13.36 1.93 -3.02
CA PRO A 64 13.38 2.91 -4.10
C PRO A 64 12.08 2.85 -4.90
N LEU A 65 11.49 4.01 -5.17
CA LEU A 65 10.25 4.13 -5.92
C LEU A 65 10.36 5.27 -6.93
N ASN A 66 10.12 4.97 -8.20
CA ASN A 66 10.10 6.00 -9.24
C ASN A 66 8.68 6.55 -9.39
N LEU A 67 8.38 7.63 -8.68
CA LEU A 67 7.06 8.27 -8.71
C LEU A 67 6.61 8.69 -10.12
N ASN A 68 7.55 8.96 -11.04
CA ASN A 68 7.22 9.34 -12.42
C ASN A 68 6.74 8.15 -13.27
N LYS A 69 7.07 6.92 -12.86
CA LYS A 69 6.62 5.70 -13.54
C LYS A 69 5.45 5.03 -12.82
N LEU A 70 5.17 5.42 -11.58
CA LEU A 70 4.14 4.82 -10.76
C LEU A 70 2.76 5.03 -11.40
N ASN A 71 2.03 3.93 -11.56
CA ASN A 71 0.69 3.90 -12.12
C ASN A 71 -0.20 2.95 -11.34
N ASN A 72 -1.51 3.21 -11.26
CA ASN A 72 -2.49 2.37 -10.55
C ASN A 72 -2.02 1.94 -9.15
N LEU A 73 -2.00 2.87 -8.19
CA LEU A 73 -1.75 2.56 -6.78
C LEU A 73 -3.06 2.09 -6.12
N TYR A 74 -3.06 0.91 -5.52
CA TYR A 74 -4.25 0.36 -4.87
C TYR A 74 -3.90 -0.52 -3.68
N VAL A 75 -4.84 -0.64 -2.74
CA VAL A 75 -4.73 -1.55 -1.59
C VAL A 75 -5.38 -2.88 -1.95
N GLU A 76 -4.72 -3.99 -1.60
CA GLU A 76 -5.32 -5.31 -1.72
C GLU A 76 -6.15 -5.61 -0.47
N GLU A 77 -7.37 -5.06 -0.45
CA GLU A 77 -8.23 -5.05 0.75
C GLU A 77 -8.59 -6.45 1.26
N GLU A 78 -8.79 -7.42 0.35
CA GLU A 78 -9.06 -8.82 0.72
C GLU A 78 -7.96 -9.43 1.60
N PHE A 79 -6.70 -9.07 1.35
CA PHE A 79 -5.58 -9.55 2.15
C PHE A 79 -5.62 -8.99 3.56
N TYR A 80 -6.01 -7.72 3.73
CA TYR A 80 -6.15 -7.15 5.07
C TYR A 80 -7.29 -7.83 5.83
N HIS A 81 -8.46 -7.98 5.20
CA HIS A 81 -9.61 -8.60 5.85
C HIS A 81 -9.39 -10.09 6.19
N THR A 82 -8.59 -10.80 5.40
CA THR A 82 -8.36 -12.25 5.58
C THR A 82 -7.17 -12.54 6.49
N TYR A 83 -6.09 -11.77 6.36
CA TYR A 83 -4.79 -12.06 6.98
C TYR A 83 -4.30 -10.97 7.94
N ASN A 84 -5.05 -9.88 8.10
CA ASN A 84 -4.65 -8.71 8.88
C ASN A 84 -3.29 -8.13 8.42
N GLU A 85 -3.03 -8.25 7.11
CA GLU A 85 -1.80 -7.83 6.45
C GLU A 85 -2.10 -6.74 5.42
N LEU A 86 -1.48 -5.57 5.59
CA LEU A 86 -1.63 -4.47 4.64
C LEU A 86 -0.72 -4.68 3.44
N ILE A 87 -1.31 -4.95 2.28
CA ILE A 87 -0.61 -5.03 1.01
C ILE A 87 -1.05 -3.88 0.11
N VAL A 88 -0.08 -3.05 -0.30
CA VAL A 88 -0.30 -1.97 -1.27
C VAL A 88 0.48 -2.27 -2.53
N LYS A 89 -0.22 -2.24 -3.66
CA LYS A 89 0.33 -2.58 -4.97
C LYS A 89 0.34 -1.37 -5.89
N TYR A 90 1.27 -1.36 -6.82
CA TYR A 90 1.36 -0.38 -7.88
C TYR A 90 1.83 -1.04 -9.18
N THR A 91 1.41 -0.52 -10.32
CA THR A 91 1.97 -0.84 -11.62
C THR A 91 2.96 0.24 -12.05
N GLU A 92 3.73 -0.02 -13.10
CA GLU A 92 4.60 0.98 -13.71
C GLU A 92 4.19 1.20 -15.17
N VAL A 93 4.23 2.45 -15.64
CA VAL A 93 4.10 2.76 -17.06
C VAL A 93 5.29 2.16 -17.79
N LYS A 94 5.01 1.26 -18.74
CA LYS A 94 6.03 0.73 -19.65
C LYS A 94 6.35 1.79 -20.69
N GLU A 95 7.63 2.14 -20.81
CA GLU A 95 8.16 2.97 -21.91
C GLU A 95 7.93 2.31 -23.28
#